data_AF-R7MV65-F1
#
_entry.id   AF-R7MV65-F1
#
_cell.length_a   1.000
_cell.length_b   1.000
_cell.length_c   1.000
_cell.angle_alpha   90.00
_cell.angle_beta   90.00
_cell.angle_gamma   90.00
#
_symmetry.space_group_name_H-M   'P 1'
#
loop_
_entity.id
_entity.type
_entity.pdbx_description
1 polymer ?
#
loop_
_entity_poly.entity_id
_entity_poly.type
_entity_poly.pdbx_seq_one_letter_code
_entity_poly.pdbx_strand_id
1 'polypeptide(L)'
;MLRQHVNVEETLFQALRYGQEVEVAPAEVRFHTSQGTARGFAVRHQSLYVRLSDGRYQPLTGGGSTVKGRFLAILPLDGQPFFSRTGRAVQVAFLLKEKRSGLSRPVQFAVWPLNEGEL
;
A
#
# COMPACT_ATOMS: atom_id res chain seq x y z
N MET A 1 -0.67 -13.97 11.07
CA MET A 1 -0.23 -12.56 11.01
C MET A 1 0.99 -12.39 10.12
N LEU A 2 2.13 -13.06 10.39
CA LEU A 2 3.35 -12.98 9.56
C LEU A 2 3.10 -13.07 8.03
N ARG A 3 2.38 -14.11 7.56
CA ARG A 3 2.06 -14.26 6.13
C ARG A 3 1.31 -13.05 5.53
N GLN A 4 0.39 -12.44 6.27
CA GLN A 4 -0.38 -11.29 5.78
C GLN A 4 0.49 -10.03 5.73
N HIS A 5 1.37 -9.87 6.72
CA HIS A 5 2.36 -8.80 6.75
C HIS A 5 3.30 -8.88 5.53
N VAL A 6 3.92 -10.04 5.29
CA VAL A 6 4.78 -10.28 4.12
C VAL A 6 4.03 -10.03 2.81
N ASN A 7 2.82 -10.57 2.66
CA ASN A 7 2.03 -10.40 1.44
C ASN A 7 1.72 -8.91 1.15
N VAL A 8 1.35 -8.13 2.18
CA VAL A 8 1.05 -6.70 2.01
C VAL A 8 2.31 -5.92 1.64
N GLU A 9 3.42 -6.19 2.32
CA GLU A 9 4.70 -5.54 2.06
C GLU A 9 5.21 -5.83 0.65
N GLU A 10 5.23 -7.11 0.23
CA GLU A 10 5.65 -7.51 -1.11
C GLU A 10 4.75 -6.92 -2.21
N THR A 11 3.43 -6.92 -2.00
CA THR A 11 2.45 -6.36 -2.96
C THR A 11 2.70 -4.88 -3.19
N LEU A 12 2.85 -4.11 -2.11
CA LEU A 12 3.13 -2.68 -2.18
C LEU A 12 4.50 -2.41 -2.80
N PHE A 13 5.53 -3.14 -2.34
CA PHE A 13 6.89 -2.96 -2.83
C PHE A 13 6.99 -3.20 -4.33
N GLN A 14 6.51 -4.34 -4.83
CA GLN A 14 6.57 -4.67 -6.26
C GLN A 14 5.81 -3.63 -7.10
N ALA A 15 4.59 -3.30 -6.71
CA ALA A 15 3.77 -2.36 -7.46
C ALA A 15 4.39 -0.96 -7.54
N LEU A 16 4.96 -0.45 -6.44
CA LEU A 16 5.64 0.85 -6.42
C LEU A 16 7.00 0.81 -7.12
N ARG A 17 7.70 -0.32 -7.07
CA ARG A 17 9.01 -0.48 -7.70
C ARG A 17 8.93 -0.41 -9.22
N TYR A 18 7.87 -0.96 -9.80
CA TYR A 18 7.65 -0.99 -11.25
C TYR A 18 6.61 0.04 -11.73
N GLY A 19 6.03 0.83 -10.84
CA GLY A 19 5.12 1.91 -11.17
C GLY A 19 5.80 3.02 -11.97
N GLN A 20 5.06 3.60 -12.91
CA GLN A 20 5.42 4.77 -13.70
C GLN A 20 4.57 5.96 -13.26
N GLU A 21 5.11 7.18 -13.41
CA GLU A 21 4.39 8.44 -13.11
C GLU A 21 3.74 8.42 -11.73
N VAL A 22 4.53 8.14 -10.69
CA VAL A 22 3.99 7.84 -9.37
C VAL A 22 3.59 9.14 -8.65
N GLU A 23 2.30 9.34 -8.48
CA GLU A 23 1.72 10.43 -7.70
C GLU A 23 1.52 9.98 -6.24
N VAL A 24 2.06 10.72 -5.28
CA VAL A 24 1.98 10.37 -3.86
C VAL A 24 1.21 11.44 -3.08
N ALA A 25 0.19 11.01 -2.35
CA ALA A 25 -0.55 11.77 -1.36
C ALA A 25 -0.54 11.03 -0.01
N PRO A 26 -0.82 11.69 1.13
CA PRO A 26 -0.67 11.09 2.46
C PRO A 26 -1.39 9.76 2.69
N ALA A 27 -2.52 9.53 2.02
CA ALA A 27 -3.33 8.32 2.16
C ALA A 27 -3.60 7.60 0.82
N GLU A 28 -2.98 8.04 -0.27
CA GLU A 28 -3.20 7.49 -1.61
C GLU A 28 -1.91 7.60 -2.44
N VAL A 29 -1.60 6.54 -3.18
CA VAL A 29 -0.57 6.57 -4.22
C VAL A 29 -1.17 6.07 -5.52
N ARG A 30 -0.93 6.79 -6.62
CA ARG A 30 -1.40 6.44 -7.96
C ARG A 30 -0.21 6.29 -8.89
N PHE A 31 -0.32 5.39 -9.86
CA PHE A 31 0.74 5.13 -10.82
C PHE A 31 0.18 4.40 -12.04
N HIS A 32 0.96 4.37 -13.11
CA HIS A 32 0.71 3.52 -14.27
C HIS A 32 1.59 2.26 -14.22
N THR A 33 1.07 1.13 -14.70
CA THR A 33 1.91 -0.03 -15.00
C THR A 33 2.72 0.24 -16.27
N SER A 34 3.71 -0.62 -16.57
CA SER A 34 4.46 -0.57 -17.84
C SER A 34 3.59 -0.69 -19.11
N GLN A 35 2.34 -1.15 -18.97
CA GLN A 35 1.35 -1.22 -20.05
C GLN A 35 0.44 0.03 -20.09
N GLY A 36 0.78 1.10 -19.37
CA GLY A 36 -0.03 2.33 -19.26
C GLY A 36 -1.32 2.16 -18.46
N THR A 37 -1.49 1.05 -17.72
CA THR A 37 -2.73 0.81 -16.97
C THR A 37 -2.71 1.56 -15.64
N ALA A 38 -3.71 2.40 -15.39
CA ALA A 38 -3.83 3.13 -14.14
C ALA A 38 -4.06 2.17 -12.95
N ARG A 39 -3.26 2.35 -11.90
CA ARG A 39 -3.26 1.56 -10.66
C ARG A 39 -2.95 2.47 -9.47
N GLY A 40 -2.97 1.91 -8.28
CA GLY A 40 -2.73 2.67 -7.06
C GLY A 40 -3.10 1.91 -5.80
N PHE A 41 -2.84 2.55 -4.67
CA PHE A 41 -3.29 2.13 -3.36
C PHE A 41 -3.91 3.28 -2.61
N ALA A 42 -4.90 2.99 -1.77
CA ALA A 42 -5.50 3.97 -0.89
C ALA A 42 -5.77 3.37 0.49
N VAL A 43 -5.54 4.16 1.54
CA VAL A 43 -5.98 3.81 2.89
C VAL A 43 -7.28 4.56 3.18
N ARG A 44 -8.36 3.83 3.47
CA ARG A 44 -9.68 4.38 3.81
C ARG A 44 -10.28 3.58 4.94
N HIS A 45 -10.86 4.24 5.94
CA HIS A 45 -11.52 3.57 7.08
C HIS A 45 -10.67 2.43 7.69
N GLN A 46 -9.37 2.69 7.91
CA GLN A 46 -8.40 1.71 8.42
C GLN A 46 -8.22 0.44 7.56
N SER A 47 -8.55 0.50 6.27
CA SER A 47 -8.34 -0.59 5.32
C SER A 47 -7.48 -0.11 4.16
N LEU A 48 -6.61 -0.98 3.67
CA LEU A 48 -5.81 -0.76 2.47
C LEU A 48 -6.60 -1.28 1.28
N TYR A 49 -6.66 -0.49 0.21
CA TYR A 49 -7.32 -0.81 -1.04
C TYR A 49 -6.35 -0.76 -2.20
N VAL A 50 -6.59 -1.59 -3.20
CA VAL A 50 -5.99 -1.49 -4.53
C VAL A 50 -6.95 -0.71 -5.43
N ARG A 51 -6.43 0.31 -6.13
CA ARG A 51 -7.14 0.99 -7.22
C ARG A 51 -7.01 0.17 -8.50
N LEU A 52 -8.15 -0.11 -9.13
CA LEU A 52 -8.23 -0.79 -10.42
C LEU A 52 -8.18 0.22 -11.58
N SER A 53 -8.00 -0.29 -12.79
CA SER A 53 -7.94 0.51 -14.01
C SER A 53 -9.23 1.28 -14.30
N ASP A 54 -10.38 0.72 -13.91
CA ASP A 54 -11.69 1.35 -14.01
C ASP A 54 -11.96 2.39 -12.90
N GLY A 55 -10.97 2.69 -12.06
CA GLY A 55 -11.08 3.64 -10.96
C GLY A 55 -11.76 3.10 -9.70
N ARG A 56 -12.26 1.85 -9.71
CA ARG A 56 -12.82 1.20 -8.52
C ARG A 56 -11.73 0.78 -7.54
N TYR A 57 -12.14 0.54 -6.30
CA TYR A 57 -11.25 0.13 -5.21
C TYR A 57 -11.66 -1.24 -4.68
N GLN A 58 -10.68 -2.14 -4.56
CA GLN A 58 -10.87 -3.44 -3.93
C GLN A 58 -10.06 -3.53 -2.63
N PRO A 59 -10.65 -4.02 -1.53
CA PRO A 59 -9.96 -4.12 -0.25
C PRO A 59 -8.83 -5.16 -0.33
N LEU A 60 -7.61 -4.73 -0.05
CA LEU A 60 -6.47 -5.61 0.22
C LEU A 60 -6.45 -6.05 1.70
N THR A 61 -7.01 -5.24 2.60
CA THR A 61 -7.26 -5.57 4.01
C THR A 61 -8.69 -5.19 4.42
N GLY A 62 -9.12 -5.64 5.60
CA GLY A 62 -10.42 -5.24 6.17
C GLY A 62 -11.67 -5.90 5.57
N GLY A 63 -11.55 -6.66 4.48
CA GLY A 63 -12.64 -7.46 3.91
C GLY A 63 -12.58 -8.94 4.32
N GLY A 64 -13.74 -9.60 4.48
CA GLY A 64 -13.84 -11.02 4.82
C GLY A 64 -13.17 -12.00 3.84
N SER A 65 -12.73 -11.51 2.68
CA SER A 65 -12.10 -12.25 1.59
C SER A 65 -10.58 -12.44 1.73
N THR A 66 -9.90 -11.80 2.69
CA THR A 66 -8.47 -12.11 2.92
C THR A 66 -8.38 -13.44 3.66
N VAL A 67 -7.96 -14.49 2.94
CA VAL A 67 -7.57 -15.84 3.37
C VAL A 67 -7.58 -15.99 4.90
N LYS A 68 -8.65 -16.63 5.42
CA LYS A 68 -8.94 -16.96 6.83
C LYS A 68 -9.52 -15.84 7.72
N GLY A 69 -10.45 -15.01 7.25
CA GLY A 69 -11.38 -14.26 8.13
C GLY A 69 -10.74 -13.37 9.21
N ARG A 70 -9.48 -12.96 9.02
CA ARG A 70 -8.74 -12.12 9.96
C ARG A 70 -8.97 -10.67 9.58
N PHE A 71 -9.68 -9.95 10.44
CA PHE A 71 -9.87 -8.52 10.25
C PHE A 71 -8.56 -7.79 10.58
N LEU A 72 -7.90 -7.29 9.53
CA LEU A 72 -6.67 -6.50 9.63
C LEU A 72 -6.98 -5.01 9.45
N ALA A 73 -6.60 -4.22 10.44
CA ALA A 73 -6.69 -2.77 10.41
C ALA A 73 -5.33 -2.14 10.06
N ILE A 74 -5.36 -1.06 9.29
CA ILE A 74 -4.25 -0.19 8.97
C ILE A 74 -4.35 1.03 9.89
N LEU A 75 -3.31 1.26 10.69
CA LEU A 75 -3.22 2.39 11.60
C LEU A 75 -1.97 3.23 11.25
N PRO A 76 -1.99 4.55 11.50
CA PRO A 76 -0.79 5.37 11.35
C PRO A 76 0.38 4.83 12.18
N LEU A 77 1.59 4.94 11.65
CA LEU A 77 2.83 4.67 12.38
C LEU A 77 3.41 6.01 12.83
N ASP A 78 3.46 6.25 14.13
CA ASP A 78 4.11 7.42 14.76
C ASP A 78 3.71 8.79 14.15
N GLY A 79 2.43 8.93 13.76
CA GLY A 79 1.89 10.17 13.18
C GLY A 79 2.35 10.46 11.74
N GLN A 80 3.07 9.54 11.10
CA GLN A 80 3.49 9.67 9.71
C GLN A 80 2.34 9.44 8.72
N PRO A 81 2.38 10.08 7.55
CA PRO A 81 1.54 9.70 6.42
C PRO A 81 1.70 8.23 6.04
N PHE A 82 0.64 7.58 5.55
CA PHE A 82 0.70 6.21 5.04
C PHE A 82 1.65 6.09 3.85
N PHE A 83 1.61 7.11 3.00
CA PHE A 83 2.51 7.29 1.87
C PHE A 83 3.09 8.69 1.89
N SER A 84 4.37 8.82 1.59
CA SER A 84 5.01 10.11 1.37
C SER A 84 6.12 10.00 0.34
N ARG A 85 6.66 11.13 -0.10
CA ARG A 85 7.75 11.17 -1.09
C ARG A 85 8.94 11.93 -0.52
N THR A 86 10.11 11.33 -0.62
CA THR A 86 11.39 11.93 -0.23
C THR A 86 12.34 11.84 -1.43
N GLY A 87 12.52 12.96 -2.15
CA GLY A 87 13.18 12.93 -3.45
C GLY A 87 12.41 12.03 -4.43
N ARG A 88 13.10 11.04 -5.02
CA ARG A 88 12.49 10.02 -5.91
C ARG A 88 11.95 8.79 -5.16
N ALA A 89 12.19 8.68 -3.85
CA ALA A 89 11.73 7.52 -3.09
C ALA A 89 10.28 7.73 -2.62
N VAL A 90 9.45 6.71 -2.82
CA VAL A 90 8.14 6.57 -2.18
C VAL A 90 8.33 5.87 -0.84
N GLN A 91 7.92 6.54 0.22
CA GLN A 91 7.92 6.01 1.59
C GLN A 91 6.56 5.41 1.89
N VAL A 92 6.55 4.22 2.50
CA VAL A 92 5.36 3.55 3.01
C VAL A 92 5.55 3.35 4.51
N ALA A 93 4.57 3.73 5.33
CA ALA A 93 4.66 3.60 6.78
C ALA A 93 3.28 3.40 7.42
N PHE A 94 3.03 2.24 8.04
CA PHE A 94 1.82 1.99 8.83
C PHE A 94 1.94 0.78 9.74
N LEU A 95 1.01 0.65 10.69
CA LEU A 95 0.83 -0.55 11.50
C LEU A 95 -0.26 -1.43 10.92
N LEU A 96 0.08 -2.70 10.67
CA LEU A 96 -0.88 -3.75 10.38
C LEU A 96 -1.30 -4.43 11.69
N LYS A 97 -2.55 -4.23 12.13
CA LYS A 97 -3.09 -4.75 13.40
C LYS A 97 -4.18 -5.79 13.17
N GLU A 98 -4.01 -6.99 13.72
CA GLU A 98 -5.04 -8.01 13.77
C GLU A 98 -6.03 -7.70 14.90
N LYS A 99 -7.29 -7.36 14.57
CA LYS A 99 -8.25 -6.88 15.58
C LYS A 99 -8.54 -7.87 16.70
N ARG A 100 -8.55 -9.18 16.39
CA ARG A 100 -8.91 -10.23 17.37
C ARG A 100 -7.79 -10.47 18.40
N SER A 101 -6.54 -10.54 17.95
CA SER A 101 -5.39 -10.85 18.82
C SER A 101 -4.73 -9.60 19.38
N GLY A 102 -5.01 -8.43 18.81
CA GLY A 102 -4.31 -7.17 19.12
C GLY A 102 -2.89 -7.10 18.55
N LEU A 103 -2.39 -8.19 17.95
CA LEU A 103 -1.03 -8.26 17.44
C LEU A 103 -0.86 -7.27 16.29
N SER A 104 0.21 -6.47 16.38
CA SER A 104 0.54 -5.45 15.40
C SER A 104 1.95 -5.65 14.87
N ARG A 105 2.16 -5.27 13.61
CA ARG A 105 3.50 -5.17 13.01
C ARG A 105 3.60 -3.93 12.14
N PRO A 106 4.74 -3.22 12.18
CA PRO A 106 5.01 -2.15 11.25
C PRO A 106 5.23 -2.70 9.84
N VAL A 107 4.66 -2.03 8.85
CA VAL A 107 5.05 -2.08 7.44
C VAL A 107 5.69 -0.73 7.17
N GLN A 108 7.01 -0.72 7.02
CA GLN A 108 7.77 0.50 6.83
C GLN A 108 8.94 0.26 5.88
N PHE A 109 8.93 0.91 4.73
CA PHE A 109 10.00 0.79 3.74
C PHE A 109 10.00 1.98 2.77
N ALA A 110 11.11 2.14 2.07
CA ALA A 110 11.28 3.10 0.98
C ALA A 110 11.45 2.35 -0.35
N VAL A 111 10.86 2.85 -1.42
CA VAL A 111 11.01 2.31 -2.78
C VAL A 111 11.42 3.41 -3.73
N TRP A 112 12.50 3.20 -4.47
CA TRP A 112 12.79 3.99 -5.67
C TRP A 112 12.07 3.33 -6.86
N PRO A 113 11.13 3.99 -7.53
CA PRO A 113 10.56 3.47 -8.78
C PRO A 113 11.66 3.31 -9.84
N LEU A 114 11.68 2.18 -10.56
CA LEU A 114 12.65 1.95 -11.65
C LEU A 114 12.46 2.92 -12.80
N ASN A 115 11.20 3.26 -13.08
CA ASN A 115 10.79 3.87 -14.32
C ASN A 115 10.52 5.38 -14.17
N GLU A 116 10.91 5.99 -13.05
CA GLU A 116 10.86 7.44 -12.88
C GLU A 116 12.18 8.09 -13.32
N GLY A 117 12.17 8.72 -14.50
CA GLY A 117 13.27 9.52 -15.02
C GLY A 117 14.00 8.96 -16.23
N GLU A 118 13.44 7.97 -16.93
CA GLU A 118 13.81 7.66 -18.33
C GLU A 118 12.92 8.49 -19.26
N LEU A 119 13.29 9.76 -19.48
CA LEU A 119 12.81 10.59 -20.58
C LEU A 119 14.02 11.05 -21.39
#